data_AF-A0A7D5YZR1-F1
#
_entry.id   AF-A0A7D5YZR1-F1
#
_cell.length_a   1.000
_cell.length_b   1.000
_cell.length_c   1.000
_cell.angle_alpha   90.00
_cell.angle_beta   90.00
_cell.angle_gamma   90.00
#
_symmetry.space_group_name_H-M   'P 1'
#
loop_
_entity.id
_entity.type
_entity.pdbx_description
1 polymer ?
#
loop_
_entity_poly.entity_id
_entity_poly.type
_entity_poly.pdbx_seq_one_letter_code
_entity_poly.pdbx_strand_id
1 'polypeptide(L)'
;MNIFRLPRRIPRTHLLATLSRPFTLTALRSKNLPPRPKPPPDAEIEESFLKGSGPGGQKINKTNSAVQLKHVPTGIVVKSQATRSRSQNRKHARELLAQKVDDLLHGEQSRSSIVGQVKKKKAASAAKKSRRKYKKLDEEREAAGEEEGPEHSPRESEGSGQVQGETTIEETKHPQENNNRP
;
A
#
# COMPACT_ATOMS: atom_id res chain seq x y z
N MET A 1 57.88 -52.07 42.79
CA MET A 1 58.42 -50.70 42.66
C MET A 1 57.42 -49.89 41.85
N ASN A 2 56.70 -48.99 42.51
CA ASN A 2 55.63 -48.18 41.91
C ASN A 2 56.24 -47.06 41.06
N ILE A 3 55.85 -46.96 39.79
CA ILE A 3 56.24 -45.85 38.92
C ILE A 3 55.05 -44.89 38.84
N PHE A 4 55.22 -43.75 39.50
CA PHE A 4 54.25 -42.67 39.60
C PHE A 4 54.06 -41.93 38.26
N ARG A 5 52.81 -41.54 38.07
CA ARG A 5 52.17 -40.76 37.00
C ARG A 5 52.82 -39.39 36.78
N LEU A 6 52.91 -38.95 35.52
CA LEU A 6 52.83 -37.53 35.15
C LEU A 6 51.77 -37.36 34.05
N PRO A 7 50.69 -36.59 34.27
CA PRO A 7 49.80 -36.21 33.20
C PRO A 7 50.43 -35.08 32.38
N ARG A 8 50.70 -35.33 31.09
CA ARG A 8 51.08 -34.28 30.15
C ARG A 8 49.91 -33.32 29.98
N ARG A 9 49.98 -32.16 30.64
CA ARG A 9 49.03 -31.05 30.51
C ARG A 9 49.26 -30.41 29.14
N ILE A 10 48.45 -30.77 28.16
CA ILE A 10 48.42 -30.12 26.85
C ILE A 10 47.89 -28.69 27.06
N PRO A 11 48.59 -27.62 26.65
CA PRO A 11 48.04 -26.28 26.75
C PRO A 11 46.85 -26.14 25.80
N ARG A 12 45.70 -25.67 26.32
CA ARG A 12 44.58 -25.21 25.50
C ARG A 12 45.04 -23.96 24.75
N THR A 13 45.49 -24.12 23.51
CA THR A 13 45.66 -23.00 22.60
C THR A 13 44.27 -22.47 22.25
N HIS A 14 43.88 -21.36 22.86
CA HIS A 14 42.74 -20.59 22.39
C HIS A 14 43.12 -19.99 21.04
N LEU A 15 42.85 -20.73 19.96
CA LEU A 15 42.86 -20.17 18.60
C LEU A 15 41.77 -19.11 18.57
N LEU A 16 42.16 -17.86 18.80
CA LEU A 16 41.35 -16.70 18.49
C LEU A 16 41.17 -16.71 16.98
N ALA A 17 40.09 -17.35 16.52
CA ALA A 17 39.66 -17.28 15.14
C ALA A 17 39.36 -15.81 14.85
N THR A 18 40.35 -15.11 14.29
CA THR A 18 40.15 -13.81 13.68
C THR A 18 39.19 -14.05 12.53
N LEU A 19 37.89 -13.83 12.80
CA LEU A 19 36.84 -13.81 11.80
C LEU A 19 37.21 -12.73 10.78
N SER A 20 37.99 -13.11 9.78
CA SER A 20 38.15 -12.37 8.54
C SER A 20 36.75 -12.26 7.97
N ARG A 21 36.08 -11.14 8.23
CA ARG A 21 34.86 -10.76 7.55
C ARG A 21 35.30 -10.43 6.13
N PRO A 22 35.08 -11.28 5.11
CA PRO A 22 35.34 -10.87 3.75
C PRO A 22 34.46 -9.64 3.51
N PHE A 23 35.11 -8.52 3.17
CA PHE A 23 34.41 -7.29 2.81
C PHE A 23 33.66 -7.58 1.51
N THR A 24 32.43 -8.06 1.63
CA THR A 24 31.61 -8.36 0.46
C THR A 24 31.39 -7.06 -0.29
N LEU A 25 31.98 -6.93 -1.49
CA LEU A 25 31.69 -5.85 -2.43
C LEU A 25 30.22 -5.99 -2.84
N THR A 26 29.33 -5.38 -2.06
CA THR A 26 27.93 -5.25 -2.44
C THR A 26 27.90 -4.37 -3.67
N ALA A 27 27.62 -4.97 -4.83
CA ALA A 27 27.45 -4.23 -6.07
C ALA A 27 26.40 -3.13 -5.83
N LEU A 28 26.81 -1.87 -5.99
CA LEU A 28 25.92 -0.71 -5.96
C LEU A 28 24.92 -0.86 -7.10
N ARG A 29 23.80 -1.53 -6.84
CA ARG A 29 22.72 -1.64 -7.81
C ARG A 29 22.11 -0.26 -7.97
N SER A 30 22.41 0.41 -9.08
CA SER A 30 21.83 1.71 -9.40
C SER A 30 20.30 1.61 -9.34
N LYS A 31 19.68 2.34 -8.40
CA LYS A 31 18.23 2.31 -8.16
C LYS A 31 17.46 3.11 -9.21
N ASN A 32 17.95 3.13 -10.44
CA ASN A 32 17.38 3.96 -11.49
C ASN A 32 16.17 3.22 -12.06
N LEU A 33 14.99 3.64 -11.59
CA LEU A 33 13.74 3.27 -12.25
C LEU A 33 13.79 3.76 -13.71
N PRO A 34 13.09 3.09 -14.63
CA PRO A 34 12.95 3.60 -16.00
C PRO A 34 12.47 5.06 -15.96
N PRO A 35 12.81 5.91 -16.94
CA PRO A 35 12.37 7.31 -16.98
C PRO A 35 10.83 7.41 -17.10
N ARG A 36 10.26 8.59 -16.81
CA ARG A 36 8.79 8.79 -16.96
C ARG A 36 8.49 8.93 -18.46
N PRO A 37 7.43 8.27 -18.99
CA PRO A 37 7.04 8.47 -20.38
C PRO A 37 6.67 9.94 -20.58
N LYS A 38 7.12 10.52 -21.69
CA LYS A 38 6.77 11.88 -22.07
C LYS A 38 5.34 11.89 -22.63
N PRO A 39 4.56 12.95 -22.36
CA PRO A 39 3.24 13.07 -22.98
C PRO A 39 3.36 13.21 -24.50
N PRO A 40 2.37 12.71 -25.25
CA PRO A 40 2.32 12.89 -26.71
C PRO A 40 2.24 14.38 -27.10
N PRO A 41 2.62 14.73 -28.34
CA PRO A 41 2.57 16.10 -28.82
C PRO A 41 1.13 16.63 -28.86
N ASP A 42 0.97 17.93 -28.64
CA ASP A 42 -0.36 18.58 -28.56
C ASP A 42 -1.16 18.46 -29.87
N ALA A 43 -0.53 18.18 -31.02
CA ALA A 43 -1.20 18.00 -32.32
C ALA A 43 -2.01 16.69 -32.44
N GLU A 44 -1.70 15.68 -31.63
CA GLU A 44 -2.35 14.36 -31.67
C GLU A 44 -3.43 14.20 -30.58
N ILE A 45 -3.71 15.28 -29.84
CA ILE A 45 -4.58 15.27 -28.67
C ILE A 45 -5.81 16.14 -28.90
N GLU A 46 -6.99 15.54 -28.79
CA GLU A 46 -8.25 16.27 -28.68
C GLU A 46 -8.53 16.58 -27.21
N GLU A 47 -8.55 17.87 -26.84
CA GLU A 47 -8.85 18.33 -25.49
C GLU A 47 -10.32 18.77 -25.37
N SER A 48 -11.03 18.28 -24.36
CA SER A 48 -12.41 18.69 -24.05
C SER A 48 -12.57 18.99 -22.55
N PHE A 49 -13.34 20.04 -22.24
CA PHE A 49 -13.60 20.48 -20.88
C PHE A 49 -15.02 20.16 -20.48
N LEU A 50 -15.17 19.45 -19.37
CA LEU A 50 -16.44 18.99 -18.84
C LEU A 50 -16.70 19.59 -17.45
N LYS A 51 -17.97 19.61 -17.06
CA LYS A 51 -18.36 19.84 -15.67
C LYS A 51 -17.96 18.62 -14.83
N GLY A 52 -17.59 18.86 -13.57
CA GLY A 52 -17.33 17.77 -12.64
C GLY A 52 -18.62 16.99 -12.36
N SER A 53 -18.47 15.69 -12.07
CA SER A 53 -19.57 14.82 -11.66
C SER A 53 -19.39 14.37 -10.20
N GLY A 54 -20.49 13.96 -9.56
CA GLY A 54 -20.54 13.41 -8.20
C GLY A 54 -21.13 14.35 -7.14
N PRO A 55 -21.32 13.85 -5.91
CA PRO A 55 -21.73 14.66 -4.76
C PRO A 55 -20.61 15.64 -4.44
N GLY A 56 -20.70 16.82 -5.05
CA GLY A 56 -19.71 17.87 -4.95
C GLY A 56 -20.34 19.20 -4.54
N GLY A 57 -19.50 20.12 -4.09
CA GLY A 57 -19.94 21.48 -3.81
C GLY A 57 -20.23 22.28 -5.08
N GLN A 58 -20.68 23.52 -4.88
CA GLN A 58 -21.00 24.48 -5.95
C GLN A 58 -19.90 24.58 -7.02
N LYS A 59 -18.62 24.51 -6.61
CA LYS A 59 -17.48 24.64 -7.51
C LYS A 59 -17.41 23.54 -8.58
N ILE A 60 -17.70 22.29 -8.19
CA ILE A 60 -17.60 21.09 -9.06
C ILE A 60 -18.69 21.13 -10.13
N ASN A 61 -19.93 21.47 -9.73
CA ASN A 61 -21.09 21.43 -10.62
C ASN A 61 -21.19 22.65 -11.55
N LYS A 62 -20.64 23.81 -11.15
CA LYS A 62 -20.71 25.03 -11.95
C LYS A 62 -19.51 25.23 -12.88
N THR A 63 -18.31 24.79 -12.49
CA THR A 63 -17.09 25.07 -13.26
C THR A 63 -16.74 23.92 -14.19
N ASN A 64 -16.35 24.22 -15.43
CA ASN A 64 -15.81 23.25 -16.39
C ASN A 64 -14.33 22.92 -16.07
N SER A 65 -14.08 22.37 -14.88
CA SER A 65 -12.73 22.07 -14.41
C SER A 65 -12.26 20.65 -14.74
N ALA A 66 -13.17 19.73 -15.06
CA ALA A 66 -12.81 18.37 -15.46
C ALA A 66 -12.28 18.38 -16.90
N VAL A 67 -11.22 17.59 -17.15
CA VAL A 67 -10.56 17.53 -18.46
C VAL A 67 -10.68 16.12 -19.00
N GLN A 68 -11.11 16.01 -20.24
CA GLN A 68 -11.09 14.77 -21.01
C GLN A 68 -10.13 14.95 -22.19
N LEU A 69 -9.13 14.07 -22.27
CA LEU A 69 -8.17 14.01 -23.36
C LEU A 69 -8.40 12.74 -24.16
N LYS A 70 -8.38 12.87 -25.48
CA LYS A 70 -8.39 11.73 -26.41
C LYS A 70 -7.14 11.78 -27.26
N HIS A 71 -6.41 10.67 -27.31
CA HIS A 71 -5.30 10.50 -28.24
C HIS A 71 -5.86 9.99 -29.56
N VAL A 72 -5.77 10.80 -30.62
CA VAL A 72 -6.39 10.51 -31.92
C VAL A 72 -5.88 9.20 -32.54
N PRO A 73 -4.56 8.92 -32.61
CA PRO A 73 -4.09 7.74 -33.34
C PRO A 73 -4.33 6.42 -32.60
N THR A 74 -4.36 6.41 -31.26
CA THR A 74 -4.64 5.19 -30.49
C THR A 74 -6.08 5.07 -30.02
N GLY A 75 -6.89 6.12 -30.15
CA GLY A 75 -8.28 6.17 -29.66
C GLY A 75 -8.42 6.15 -28.13
N ILE A 76 -7.33 6.24 -27.36
CA ILE A 76 -7.40 6.18 -25.89
C ILE A 76 -8.01 7.48 -25.35
N VAL A 77 -9.01 7.31 -24.50
CA VAL A 77 -9.66 8.41 -23.78
C VAL A 77 -9.30 8.37 -22.30
N VAL A 78 -8.92 9.51 -21.74
CA VAL A 78 -8.63 9.70 -20.32
C VAL A 78 -9.42 10.88 -19.78
N LYS A 79 -10.02 10.70 -18.61
CA LYS A 79 -10.72 11.76 -17.87
C LYS A 79 -9.97 12.02 -16.56
N SER A 80 -9.79 13.29 -16.19
CA SER A 80 -9.17 13.67 -14.91
C SER A 80 -10.01 14.75 -14.21
N GLN A 81 -10.38 14.46 -12.96
CA GLN A 81 -11.09 15.34 -12.03
C GLN A 81 -10.41 15.24 -10.64
N ALA A 82 -9.11 15.57 -10.57
CA ALA A 82 -8.34 15.44 -9.33
C ALA A 82 -8.46 16.68 -8.44
N THR A 83 -8.46 17.87 -9.04
CA THR A 83 -8.48 19.14 -8.29
C THR A 83 -9.53 20.11 -8.84
N ARG A 84 -9.75 21.22 -8.12
CA ARG A 84 -10.62 22.33 -8.56
C ARG A 84 -10.02 23.16 -9.71
N SER A 85 -8.74 22.96 -10.05
CA SER A 85 -8.02 23.76 -11.04
C SER A 85 -7.90 23.03 -12.38
N ARG A 86 -8.37 23.67 -13.46
CA ARG A 86 -8.32 23.13 -14.82
C ARG A 86 -6.90 22.85 -15.29
N SER A 87 -5.95 23.73 -14.98
CA SER A 87 -4.56 23.60 -15.44
C SER A 87 -3.85 22.40 -14.80
N GLN A 88 -4.12 22.14 -13.51
CA GLN A 88 -3.61 20.95 -12.82
C GLN A 88 -4.25 19.68 -13.38
N ASN A 89 -5.56 19.67 -13.61
CA ASN A 89 -6.24 18.54 -14.23
C ASN A 89 -5.72 18.27 -15.65
N ARG A 90 -5.38 19.30 -16.44
CA ARG A 90 -4.73 19.14 -17.76
C ARG A 90 -3.37 18.44 -17.64
N LYS A 91 -2.54 18.85 -16.68
CA LYS A 91 -1.23 18.19 -16.43
C LYS A 91 -1.41 16.73 -16.03
N HIS A 92 -2.31 16.46 -15.09
CA HIS A 92 -2.59 15.09 -14.64
C HIS A 92 -3.17 14.22 -15.76
N ALA A 93 -4.08 14.76 -16.57
CA ALA A 93 -4.64 14.04 -17.71
C ALA A 93 -3.55 13.67 -18.74
N ARG A 94 -2.60 14.58 -19.01
CA ARG A 94 -1.45 14.30 -19.90
C ARG A 94 -0.53 13.22 -19.34
N GLU A 95 -0.22 13.26 -18.05
CA GLU A 95 0.60 12.23 -17.38
C GLU A 95 -0.08 10.85 -17.43
N LEU A 96 -1.40 10.81 -17.21
CA LEU A 96 -2.18 9.58 -17.30
C LEU A 96 -2.28 9.06 -18.73
N LEU A 97 -2.46 9.96 -19.71
CA LEU A 97 -2.48 9.59 -21.13
C LEU A 97 -1.13 9.00 -21.55
N ALA A 98 -0.02 9.62 -21.15
CA ALA A 98 1.33 9.12 -21.42
C ALA A 98 1.55 7.71 -20.86
N GLN A 99 1.07 7.46 -19.63
CA GLN A 99 1.16 6.13 -19.01
C GLN A 99 0.34 5.10 -19.78
N LYS A 100 -0.92 5.41 -20.13
CA LYS A 100 -1.76 4.48 -20.89
C LYS A 100 -1.20 4.17 -22.28
N VAL A 101 -0.65 5.18 -22.96
CA VAL A 101 0.00 4.99 -24.26
C VAL A 101 1.25 4.11 -24.10
N ASP A 102 2.08 4.37 -23.08
CA ASP A 102 3.25 3.53 -22.76
C ASP A 102 2.87 2.08 -22.46
N ASP A 103 1.78 1.87 -21.71
CA ASP A 103 1.26 0.55 -21.38
C ASP A 103 0.77 -0.21 -22.62
N LEU A 104 0.15 0.48 -23.59
CA LEU A 104 -0.25 -0.15 -24.85
C LEU A 104 0.95 -0.50 -25.74
N LEU A 105 1.96 0.35 -25.79
CA LEU A 105 3.13 0.15 -26.67
C LEU A 105 4.11 -0.88 -26.10
N HIS A 106 4.37 -0.85 -24.80
CA HIS A 106 5.43 -1.62 -24.16
C HIS A 106 4.93 -2.73 -23.22
N GLY A 107 3.64 -2.75 -22.85
CA GLY A 107 3.03 -3.83 -22.06
C GLY A 107 3.77 -4.14 -20.76
N GLU A 108 4.41 -5.32 -20.68
CA GLU A 108 5.18 -5.73 -19.49
C GLU A 108 6.45 -4.92 -19.25
N GLN A 109 7.02 -4.34 -20.32
CA GLN A 109 8.18 -3.47 -20.25
C GLN A 109 7.81 -2.03 -19.91
N SER A 110 6.51 -1.72 -19.82
CA SER A 110 6.06 -0.38 -19.46
C SER A 110 6.57 0.02 -18.08
N ARG A 111 6.72 1.32 -17.88
CA ARG A 111 7.15 1.84 -16.57
C ARG A 111 6.20 1.39 -15.46
N SER A 112 4.89 1.39 -15.72
CA SER A 112 3.87 1.09 -14.70
C SER A 112 4.02 -0.36 -14.21
N SER A 113 4.24 -1.31 -15.13
CA SER A 113 4.50 -2.72 -14.88
C SER A 113 5.79 -2.91 -14.07
N ILE A 114 6.89 -2.29 -14.48
CA ILE A 114 8.18 -2.38 -13.78
C ILE A 114 8.09 -1.81 -12.36
N VAL A 115 7.51 -0.62 -12.21
CA VAL A 115 7.30 0.01 -10.89
C VAL A 115 6.39 -0.85 -10.02
N GLY A 116 5.34 -1.43 -10.59
CA GLY A 116 4.45 -2.38 -9.92
C GLY A 116 5.20 -3.61 -9.40
N GLN A 117 6.01 -4.25 -10.24
CA GLN A 117 6.83 -5.40 -9.84
C GLN A 117 7.84 -5.05 -8.73
N VAL A 118 8.50 -3.91 -8.82
CA VAL A 118 9.44 -3.45 -7.79
C VAL A 118 8.72 -3.20 -6.46
N LYS A 119 7.54 -2.56 -6.48
CA LYS A 119 6.71 -2.35 -5.30
C LYS A 119 6.28 -3.69 -4.67
N LYS A 120 5.80 -4.64 -5.48
CA LYS A 120 5.44 -6.00 -5.03
C LYS A 120 6.61 -6.73 -4.38
N LYS A 121 7.79 -6.73 -5.02
CA LYS A 121 9.03 -7.35 -4.48
C LYS A 121 9.45 -6.73 -3.13
N LYS A 122 9.35 -5.41 -3.00
CA LYS A 122 9.64 -4.70 -1.74
C LYS A 122 8.64 -5.07 -0.65
N ALA A 123 7.34 -5.09 -0.96
CA ALA A 123 6.29 -5.47 -0.02
C ALA A 123 6.45 -6.93 0.46
N ALA A 124 6.72 -7.87 -0.46
CA ALA A 124 6.97 -9.27 -0.12
C ALA A 124 8.21 -9.44 0.78
N SER A 125 9.28 -8.69 0.51
CA SER A 125 10.48 -8.70 1.35
C SER A 125 10.21 -8.13 2.74
N ALA A 126 9.42 -7.05 2.85
CA ALA A 126 9.00 -6.47 4.13
C ALA A 126 8.13 -7.45 4.93
N ALA A 127 7.15 -8.09 4.28
CA ALA A 127 6.27 -9.09 4.89
C ALA A 127 7.05 -10.33 5.36
N LYS A 128 8.03 -10.79 4.60
CA LYS A 128 8.89 -11.92 5.02
C LYS A 128 9.72 -11.57 6.26
N LYS A 129 10.23 -10.34 6.35
CA LYS A 129 10.99 -9.86 7.52
C LYS A 129 10.10 -9.71 8.75
N SER A 130 8.90 -9.13 8.60
CA SER A 130 7.96 -9.02 9.71
C SER A 130 7.54 -10.39 10.22
N ARG A 131 7.15 -11.32 9.34
CA ARG A 131 6.80 -12.70 9.72
C ARG A 131 7.91 -13.39 10.50
N ARG A 132 9.17 -13.28 10.05
CA ARG A 132 10.32 -13.84 10.77
C ARG A 132 10.52 -13.21 12.14
N LYS A 133 10.32 -11.88 12.24
CA LYS A 133 10.45 -11.16 13.52
C LYS A 133 9.41 -11.67 14.52
N TYR A 134 8.14 -11.67 14.14
CA TYR A 134 7.06 -12.09 15.04
C TYR A 134 7.15 -13.58 15.39
N LYS A 135 7.41 -14.45 14.41
CA LYS A 135 7.65 -15.89 14.67
C LYS A 135 8.77 -16.13 15.69
N LYS A 136 9.86 -15.37 15.63
CA LYS A 136 10.97 -15.46 16.59
C LYS A 136 10.58 -14.97 17.99
N LEU A 137 9.79 -13.91 18.08
CA LEU A 137 9.29 -13.39 19.36
C LEU A 137 8.30 -14.35 20.01
N ASP A 138 7.46 -15.01 19.21
CA ASP A 138 6.51 -16.02 19.68
C ASP A 138 7.28 -17.25 20.20
N GLU A 139 8.25 -17.77 19.44
CA GLU A 139 9.14 -18.86 19.88
C GLU A 139 9.94 -18.51 21.14
N GLU A 140 10.43 -17.27 21.27
CA GLU A 140 11.13 -16.79 22.47
C GLU A 140 10.20 -16.68 23.68
N ARG A 141 8.93 -16.29 23.47
CA ARG A 141 7.90 -16.26 24.51
C ARG A 141 7.53 -17.67 24.96
N GLU A 142 7.34 -18.60 24.02
CA GLU A 142 7.09 -20.02 24.30
C GLU A 142 8.28 -20.67 25.05
N ALA A 143 9.52 -20.37 24.62
CA ALA A 143 10.74 -20.90 25.23
C ALA A 143 11.10 -20.26 26.57
N ALA A 144 10.68 -19.02 26.84
CA ALA A 144 10.80 -18.39 28.15
C ALA A 144 9.88 -19.05 29.20
N GLY A 145 9.01 -19.98 28.78
CA GLY A 145 7.99 -20.58 29.60
C GLY A 145 6.92 -19.54 29.87
N GLU A 146 5.69 -19.79 29.40
CA GLU A 146 4.56 -19.05 29.92
C GLU A 146 4.41 -19.39 31.42
N GLU A 147 4.95 -18.53 32.29
CA GLU A 147 4.25 -18.19 33.52
C GLU A 147 2.95 -17.52 33.07
N GLU A 148 1.89 -18.33 32.96
CA GLU A 148 0.55 -17.79 32.97
C GLU A 148 0.32 -17.09 34.32
N GLY A 149 0.01 -15.80 34.26
CA GLY A 149 -0.41 -15.07 35.44
C GLY A 149 -1.07 -13.74 35.10
N PRO A 150 -2.22 -13.43 35.72
CA PRO A 150 -3.42 -14.23 35.85
C PRO A 150 -4.47 -13.80 34.82
N GLU A 151 -5.52 -14.60 34.68
CA GLU A 151 -6.78 -14.22 34.04
C GLU A 151 -7.17 -12.80 34.47
N HIS A 152 -7.38 -11.92 33.49
CA HIS A 152 -8.13 -10.70 33.75
C HIS A 152 -9.59 -11.11 33.95
N SER A 153 -9.94 -11.47 35.19
CA SER A 153 -11.32 -11.50 35.66
C SER A 153 -12.00 -10.19 35.22
N PRO A 154 -13.09 -10.25 34.45
CA PRO A 154 -14.03 -9.15 34.39
C PRO A 154 -14.61 -9.03 35.80
N ARG A 155 -14.21 -7.98 36.51
CA ARG A 155 -14.75 -7.68 37.83
C ARG A 155 -16.24 -7.34 37.64
N GLU A 156 -17.10 -8.29 37.96
CA GLU A 156 -18.53 -8.05 38.09
C GLU A 156 -18.73 -6.99 39.18
N SER A 157 -19.18 -5.80 38.78
CA SER A 157 -19.90 -4.89 39.66
C SER A 157 -21.38 -5.02 39.32
N GLU A 158 -22.04 -5.96 39.97
CA GLU A 158 -23.50 -5.96 40.08
C GLU A 158 -23.93 -4.67 40.79
N GLY A 159 -24.57 -3.79 40.02
CA GLY A 159 -25.26 -2.60 40.48
C GLY A 159 -26.56 -2.49 39.71
N SER A 160 -27.52 -3.32 40.11
CA SER A 160 -28.88 -3.42 39.62
C SER A 160 -29.59 -2.07 39.47
N GLY A 161 -30.21 -1.86 38.31
CA GLY A 161 -31.17 -0.79 38.05
C GLY A 161 -31.94 -1.07 36.75
N GLN A 162 -32.94 -1.95 36.84
CA GLN A 162 -33.89 -2.27 35.77
C GLN A 162 -34.64 -1.01 35.29
N VAL A 163 -34.75 -0.81 33.97
CA VAL A 163 -36.01 -0.46 33.30
C VAL A 163 -36.06 -1.16 31.93
N GLN A 164 -37.18 -1.83 31.68
CA GLN A 164 -37.52 -2.68 30.53
C GLN A 164 -38.06 -1.86 29.33
N GLY A 165 -38.09 -2.49 28.15
CA GLY A 165 -38.91 -2.10 26.98
C GLY A 165 -38.06 -1.63 25.80
N GLU A 166 -37.63 -2.47 24.86
CA GLU A 166 -38.43 -3.06 23.77
C GLU A 166 -39.06 -1.99 22.87
N THR A 167 -38.56 -1.84 21.63
CA THR A 167 -39.38 -1.63 20.42
C THR A 167 -38.51 -1.64 19.16
N THR A 168 -38.67 -2.73 18.43
CA THR A 168 -38.70 -2.91 16.98
C THR A 168 -38.51 -1.64 16.12
N ILE A 169 -37.54 -1.72 15.22
CA ILE A 169 -37.33 -0.76 14.13
C ILE A 169 -38.39 -1.06 13.05
N GLU A 170 -39.43 -0.23 12.96
CA GLU A 170 -40.37 -0.23 11.82
C GLU A 170 -39.88 0.71 10.71
N GLU A 171 -39.85 0.15 9.50
CA GLU A 171 -39.64 0.83 8.23
C GLU A 171 -40.73 1.89 7.99
N THR A 172 -40.34 3.17 7.94
CA THR A 172 -41.20 4.24 7.43
C THR A 172 -40.92 4.50 5.95
N LYS A 173 -41.74 3.84 5.13
CA LYS A 173 -41.92 4.07 3.69
C LYS A 173 -42.53 5.46 3.47
N HIS A 174 -41.82 6.35 2.78
CA HIS A 174 -42.38 7.64 2.33
C HIS A 174 -43.50 7.41 1.28
N PRO A 175 -44.71 7.96 1.45
CA PRO A 175 -45.73 7.95 0.41
C PRO A 175 -45.41 8.99 -0.67
N GLN A 176 -45.55 8.59 -1.93
CA GLN A 176 -45.67 9.53 -3.04
C GLN A 176 -47.11 10.04 -3.11
N GLU A 177 -47.29 11.35 -2.99
CA GLU A 177 -48.57 12.00 -3.26
C GLU A 177 -48.49 12.72 -4.62
N ASN A 178 -49.10 12.08 -5.61
CA ASN A 178 -49.44 12.67 -6.90
C ASN A 178 -50.47 13.77 -6.70
N ASN A 179 -50.14 15.00 -7.10
CA ASN A 179 -51.13 16.05 -7.27
C ASN A 179 -51.04 16.61 -8.70
N ASN A 180 -51.85 16.01 -9.58
CA ASN A 180 -52.36 16.65 -10.78
C ASN A 180 -53.17 17.88 -10.36
N ARG A 181 -52.86 19.05 -10.92
CA ARG A 181 -53.81 20.16 -11.05
C ARG A 181 -53.76 20.71 -12.48
N PRO A 182 -54.89 21.25 -12.97
CA PRO A 182 -55.24 21.36 -14.37
C PRO A 182 -54.41 22.39 -15.15
#